data_AF-A0A195D3A5-F1
#
_entry.id   AF-A0A195D3A5-F1
#
_cell.length_a   1.000
_cell.length_b   1.000
_cell.length_c   1.000
_cell.angle_alpha   90.00
_cell.angle_beta   90.00
_cell.angle_gamma   90.00
#
_symmetry.space_group_name_H-M   'P 1'
#
loop_
_entity.id
_entity.type
_entity.pdbx_description
1 polymer ?
#
loop_
_entity_poly.entity_id
_entity_poly.type
_entity_poly.pdbx_seq_one_letter_code
_entity_poly.pdbx_strand_id
1 'polypeptide(L)'
;MYSYFSFTDFVLIAVIMIFYRYKMNPYNLATPLAASIGDVVSISILSTVASEFYKRLYTEVWILYIVIGMYLVLLPIWIIIVLKNKYTRTVLKSGWVPILSALMISGGGGLVLERMIDSYKGSEVFQLVINGIGGNLVSVQASRMSTMLHPTSILGILPPHDKICLTSWNALFMGSIYAKTARLLLAMATPGQLIFVFIANALNPGDWKIHVYFVFFYVTASLLQVSRAISIILFRFCELWKQIKS
;
A
#
# COMPACT_ATOMS: atom_id res chain seq x y z
N MET A 1 -29.64 9.79 -16.46
CA MET A 1 -28.92 9.40 -15.23
C MET A 1 -27.60 10.17 -15.25
N TYR A 2 -27.54 11.30 -14.52
CA TYR A 2 -26.37 12.17 -14.54
C TYR A 2 -25.22 11.46 -13.80
N SER A 3 -24.27 10.90 -14.54
CA SER A 3 -23.01 10.43 -13.97
C SER A 3 -22.19 11.65 -13.61
N TYR A 4 -22.18 12.00 -12.31
CA TYR A 4 -21.23 12.94 -11.74
C TYR A 4 -19.83 12.33 -11.91
N PHE A 5 -19.10 12.79 -12.92
CA PHE A 5 -17.68 12.49 -13.05
C PHE A 5 -16.98 13.07 -11.83
N SER A 6 -16.46 12.20 -10.96
CA SER A 6 -15.65 12.65 -9.83
C SER A 6 -14.31 13.14 -10.37
N PHE A 7 -13.64 14.03 -9.65
CA PHE A 7 -12.31 14.54 -10.02
C PHE A 7 -11.32 13.41 -10.34
N THR A 8 -11.41 12.31 -9.59
CA THR A 8 -10.64 11.07 -9.81
C THR A 8 -10.90 10.43 -11.16
N ASP A 9 -12.13 10.47 -11.66
CA ASP A 9 -12.49 9.90 -12.97
C ASP A 9 -11.91 10.73 -14.11
N PHE A 10 -11.87 12.06 -13.98
CA PHE A 10 -11.21 12.95 -14.94
C PHE A 10 -9.71 12.68 -15.02
N VAL A 11 -9.08 12.52 -13.85
CA VAL A 11 -7.64 12.24 -13.75
C VAL A 11 -7.32 10.87 -14.36
N LEU A 12 -8.14 9.84 -14.10
CA LEU A 12 -8.01 8.52 -14.70
C LEU A 12 -8.11 8.57 -16.23
N ILE A 13 -9.09 9.30 -16.78
CA ILE A 13 -9.25 9.45 -18.23
C ILE A 13 -8.08 10.21 -18.85
N ALA A 14 -7.59 11.27 -18.21
CA ALA A 14 -6.43 12.02 -18.68
C ALA A 14 -5.19 11.11 -18.79
N VAL A 15 -4.96 10.26 -17.79
CA VAL A 15 -3.88 9.26 -17.79
C VAL A 15 -4.02 8.27 -18.95
N ILE A 16 -5.22 7.72 -19.14
CA ILE A 16 -5.49 6.76 -20.24
C ILE A 16 -5.26 7.43 -21.60
N MET A 17 -5.72 8.67 -21.80
CA MET A 17 -5.52 9.40 -23.05
C MET A 17 -4.04 9.70 -23.33
N ILE A 18 -3.27 10.04 -22.29
CA ILE A 18 -1.82 10.24 -22.41
C ILE A 18 -1.13 8.95 -22.87
N PHE A 19 -1.41 7.81 -22.23
CA PHE A 19 -0.81 6.53 -22.65
C PHE A 19 -1.24 6.09 -24.05
N TYR A 20 -2.49 6.35 -24.43
CA TYR A 20 -2.97 6.11 -25.78
C TYR A 20 -2.20 6.94 -26.82
N ARG A 21 -1.88 8.21 -26.51
CA ARG A 21 -1.10 9.09 -27.40
C ARG A 21 0.34 8.61 -27.60
N TYR A 22 0.94 7.98 -26.59
CA TYR A 22 2.33 7.47 -26.66
C TYR A 22 2.47 6.04 -27.22
N LYS A 23 1.39 5.44 -27.75
CA LYS A 23 1.37 4.04 -28.27
C LYS A 23 1.88 2.99 -27.27
N MET A 24 1.87 3.29 -25.98
CA MET A 24 2.17 2.33 -24.93
C MET A 24 0.89 1.58 -24.58
N ASN A 25 0.96 0.26 -24.36
CA ASN A 25 -0.22 -0.53 -24.01
C ASN A 25 -0.85 0.01 -22.72
N PRO A 26 -2.04 0.68 -22.79
CA PRO A 26 -2.60 1.40 -21.66
C PRO A 26 -2.93 0.44 -20.50
N TYR A 27 -3.26 -0.82 -20.79
CA TYR A 27 -3.58 -1.82 -19.77
C TYR A 27 -2.43 -2.15 -18.81
N ASN A 28 -1.17 -2.07 -19.26
CA ASN A 28 -0.01 -2.47 -18.45
C ASN A 28 0.58 -1.32 -17.61
N LEU A 29 0.39 -0.07 -18.05
CA LEU A 29 0.98 1.13 -17.43
C LEU A 29 -0.07 2.04 -16.80
N ALA A 30 -1.27 2.17 -17.38
CA ALA A 30 -2.30 3.05 -16.85
C ALA A 30 -2.86 2.53 -15.53
N THR A 31 -3.00 1.22 -15.35
CA THR A 31 -3.53 0.61 -14.12
C THR A 31 -2.71 0.95 -12.86
N PRO A 32 -1.38 0.70 -12.81
CA PRO A 32 -0.57 1.09 -11.64
C PRO A 32 -0.42 2.61 -11.49
N LEU A 33 -0.42 3.37 -12.60
CA LEU A 33 -0.31 4.84 -12.53
C LEU A 33 -1.59 5.47 -11.99
N ALA A 34 -2.75 4.97 -12.42
CA ALA A 34 -4.07 5.36 -11.93
C ALA A 34 -4.20 5.12 -10.43
N ALA A 35 -3.80 3.93 -9.95
CA ALA A 35 -3.79 3.62 -8.53
C ALA A 35 -2.90 4.61 -7.75
N SER A 36 -1.67 4.85 -8.23
CA SER A 36 -0.74 5.77 -7.58
C SER A 36 -1.25 7.21 -7.53
N ILE A 37 -1.91 7.68 -8.59
CA ILE A 37 -2.47 9.03 -8.61
C ILE A 37 -3.70 9.12 -7.69
N GLY A 38 -4.52 8.07 -7.62
CA GLY A 38 -5.61 7.98 -6.65
C GLY A 38 -5.12 8.13 -5.20
N ASP A 39 -4.00 7.49 -4.86
CA ASP A 39 -3.36 7.60 -3.54
C ASP A 39 -2.88 9.04 -3.27
N VAL A 40 -2.19 9.66 -4.24
CA VAL A 40 -1.72 11.06 -4.12
C VAL A 40 -2.89 12.01 -3.90
N VAL A 41 -3.95 11.90 -4.71
CA VAL A 41 -5.14 12.74 -4.58
C VAL A 41 -5.79 12.56 -3.20
N SER A 42 -5.89 11.33 -2.72
CA SER A 42 -6.46 11.02 -1.41
C SER A 42 -5.64 11.65 -0.28
N ILE A 43 -4.31 11.50 -0.30
CA ILE A 43 -3.42 12.09 0.70
C ILE A 43 -3.45 13.62 0.61
N SER A 44 -3.50 14.21 -0.59
CA SER A 44 -3.59 15.67 -0.77
C SER A 44 -4.87 16.25 -0.19
N ILE A 45 -6.02 15.63 -0.46
CA ILE A 45 -7.31 16.08 0.09
C ILE A 45 -7.30 15.94 1.62
N LEU A 46 -6.88 14.78 2.13
CA LEU A 46 -6.82 14.52 3.57
C LEU A 46 -5.90 15.52 4.28
N SER A 47 -4.71 15.74 3.73
CA SER A 47 -3.71 16.68 4.27
C SER A 47 -4.22 18.12 4.27
N THR A 48 -4.91 18.54 3.20
CA THR A 48 -5.48 19.89 3.11
C THR A 48 -6.56 20.10 4.17
N VAL A 49 -7.50 19.16 4.30
CA VAL A 49 -8.57 19.22 5.31
C VAL A 49 -7.99 19.18 6.73
N ALA A 50 -7.03 18.29 6.98
CA ALA A 50 -6.36 18.20 8.28
C ALA A 50 -5.62 19.50 8.63
N SER A 51 -4.95 20.13 7.65
CA SER A 51 -4.25 21.40 7.84
C SER A 51 -5.21 22.53 8.18
N GLU A 52 -6.38 22.60 7.53
CA GLU A 52 -7.40 23.59 7.84
C GLU A 52 -8.02 23.38 9.22
N PHE A 53 -8.26 22.13 9.62
CA PHE A 53 -8.70 21.81 10.98
C PHE A 53 -7.64 22.16 12.03
N TYR A 54 -6.37 21.92 11.74
CA TYR A 54 -5.28 22.27 12.65
C TYR A 54 -5.19 23.78 12.90
N LYS A 55 -5.34 24.61 11.86
CA LYS A 55 -5.39 26.08 12.02
C LYS A 55 -6.57 26.52 12.90
N ARG A 56 -7.74 25.91 12.69
CA ARG A 56 -8.97 26.23 13.43
C ARG A 56 -8.98 25.69 14.86
N LEU A 57 -8.08 24.76 15.20
CA LEU A 57 -7.95 24.24 16.56
C LEU A 57 -7.61 25.34 17.58
N TYR A 58 -6.87 26.37 17.19
CA TYR A 58 -6.46 27.43 18.12
C TYR A 58 -7.36 28.68 18.06
N THR A 59 -8.08 28.89 16.96
CA THR A 59 -8.96 30.05 16.76
C THR A 59 -10.43 29.74 17.01
N GLU A 60 -10.94 28.60 16.53
CA GLU A 60 -12.39 28.31 16.45
C GLU A 60 -12.70 26.84 16.77
N VAL A 61 -12.38 26.39 17.99
CA VAL A 61 -12.55 24.99 18.45
C VAL A 61 -14.00 24.48 18.29
N TRP A 62 -14.99 25.36 18.42
CA TRP A 62 -16.42 25.04 18.28
C TRP A 62 -16.74 24.38 16.93
N ILE A 63 -16.06 24.78 15.85
CA ILE A 63 -16.25 24.19 14.52
C ILE A 63 -15.83 22.71 14.53
N LEU A 64 -14.75 22.36 15.23
CA LEU A 64 -14.29 20.97 15.34
C LEU A 64 -15.30 20.11 16.11
N TYR A 65 -15.88 20.64 17.19
CA TYR A 65 -16.92 19.92 17.94
C TYR A 65 -18.17 19.68 17.08
N ILE A 66 -18.59 20.67 16.27
CA ILE A 66 -19.71 20.50 15.34
C ILE A 66 -19.42 19.40 14.32
N VAL A 67 -18.22 19.42 13.72
CA VAL A 67 -17.81 18.39 12.74
C VAL A 67 -17.79 17.00 13.38
N ILE A 68 -17.22 16.85 14.58
CA ILE A 68 -17.21 15.59 15.32
C ILE A 68 -18.64 15.13 15.63
N GLY A 69 -19.49 16.03 16.13
CA GLY A 69 -20.90 15.75 16.42
C GLY A 69 -21.65 15.26 15.17
N MET A 70 -21.42 15.91 14.02
CA MET A 70 -21.98 15.51 12.74
C MET A 70 -21.55 14.08 12.36
N TYR A 71 -20.26 13.74 12.50
CA TYR A 71 -19.77 12.38 12.24
C TYR A 71 -20.36 11.34 13.20
N LEU A 72 -20.52 11.68 14.48
CA LEU A 72 -21.15 10.80 15.48
C LEU A 72 -22.61 10.49 15.16
N VAL A 73 -23.34 11.41 14.51
CA VAL A 73 -24.72 11.20 14.06
C VAL A 73 -24.76 10.45 12.72
N LEU A 74 -23.85 10.76 11.79
CA LEU A 74 -23.78 10.07 10.50
C LEU A 74 -23.39 8.60 10.66
N LEU A 75 -22.40 8.27 11.49
CA LEU A 75 -21.94 6.89 11.69
C LEU A 75 -23.07 5.86 11.95
N PRO A 76 -23.99 6.05 12.92
CA PRO A 76 -25.07 5.11 13.16
C PRO A 76 -26.04 5.02 11.97
N ILE A 77 -26.30 6.12 11.27
CA ILE A 77 -27.15 6.12 10.06
C ILE A 77 -26.54 5.20 8.99
N TRP A 78 -25.24 5.34 8.73
CA TRP A 78 -24.53 4.52 7.75
C TRP A 78 -24.49 3.05 8.17
N ILE A 79 -24.26 2.77 9.46
CA ILE A 79 -24.31 1.41 10.02
C ILE A 79 -25.69 0.79 9.77
N ILE A 80 -26.78 1.50 10.04
CA ILE A 80 -28.14 0.99 9.81
C ILE A 80 -28.38 0.69 8.33
N ILE A 81 -27.95 1.59 7.43
CA ILE A 81 -28.08 1.41 5.97
C ILE A 81 -27.32 0.15 5.52
N VAL A 82 -26.08 -0.02 5.96
CA VAL A 82 -25.23 -1.16 5.60
C VAL A 82 -25.78 -2.47 6.18
N LEU A 83 -26.31 -2.45 7.41
CA LEU A 83 -26.91 -3.62 8.05
C LEU A 83 -28.21 -4.06 7.37
N LYS A 84 -28.97 -3.15 6.75
CA LYS A 84 -30.16 -3.48 5.96
C LYS A 84 -29.81 -4.22 4.66
N ASN A 85 -28.64 -3.96 4.08
CA ASN A 85 -28.22 -4.60 2.84
C ASN A 85 -27.62 -5.99 3.11
N LYS A 86 -28.25 -7.05 2.60
CA LYS A 86 -27.82 -8.45 2.78
C LYS A 86 -26.39 -8.69 2.26
N TYR A 87 -25.95 -7.98 1.22
CA TYR A 87 -24.62 -8.16 0.63
C TYR A 87 -23.52 -7.48 1.46
N THR A 88 -23.82 -6.34 2.08
CA THR A 88 -22.82 -5.51 2.77
C THR A 88 -22.76 -5.80 4.27
N ARG A 89 -23.82 -6.37 4.85
CA ARG A 89 -23.90 -6.70 6.28
C ARG A 89 -22.80 -7.67 6.74
N THR A 90 -22.47 -8.67 5.93
CA THR A 90 -21.44 -9.67 6.29
C THR A 90 -20.05 -9.04 6.37
N VAL A 91 -19.75 -8.14 5.43
CA VAL A 91 -18.50 -7.37 5.40
C VAL A 91 -18.40 -6.49 6.64
N LEU A 92 -19.48 -5.81 7.04
CA LEU A 92 -19.48 -5.00 8.26
C LEU A 92 -19.32 -5.86 9.52
N LYS A 93 -19.81 -7.09 9.58
CA LYS A 93 -19.65 -7.92 10.79
C LYS A 93 -18.24 -8.50 10.94
N SER A 94 -17.67 -8.99 9.83
CA SER A 94 -16.38 -9.69 9.85
C SER A 94 -15.18 -8.76 9.59
N GLY A 95 -15.40 -7.57 9.04
CA GLY A 95 -14.33 -6.67 8.61
C GLY A 95 -13.60 -5.94 9.74
N TRP A 96 -14.18 -5.83 10.93
CA TRP A 96 -13.58 -5.04 12.01
C TRP A 96 -12.29 -5.65 12.56
N VAL A 97 -12.21 -6.98 12.65
CA VAL A 97 -11.03 -7.67 13.19
C VAL A 97 -9.76 -7.33 12.39
N PRO A 98 -9.73 -7.53 11.06
CA PRO A 98 -8.56 -7.14 10.26
C PRO A 98 -8.30 -5.63 10.29
N ILE A 99 -9.34 -4.78 10.23
CA ILE A 99 -9.18 -3.31 10.23
C ILE A 99 -8.55 -2.83 11.54
N LEU A 100 -9.08 -3.24 12.69
CA LEU A 100 -8.56 -2.86 13.99
C LEU A 100 -7.16 -3.43 14.23
N SER A 101 -6.91 -4.67 13.79
CA SER A 101 -5.57 -5.27 13.89
C SER A 101 -4.53 -4.48 13.08
N ALA A 102 -4.88 -4.08 11.86
CA ALA A 102 -4.01 -3.27 11.01
C ALA A 102 -3.78 -1.88 11.62
N LEU A 103 -4.82 -1.27 12.19
CA LEU A 103 -4.72 0.03 12.86
C LEU A 103 -3.79 -0.04 14.08
N MET A 104 -3.88 -1.09 14.89
CA MET A 104 -2.98 -1.28 16.05
C MET A 104 -1.52 -1.45 15.62
N ILE A 105 -1.27 -2.27 14.59
CA ILE A 105 0.09 -2.48 14.06
C ILE A 105 0.64 -1.16 13.46
N SER A 106 -0.19 -0.45 12.69
CA SER A 106 0.19 0.84 12.10
C SER A 106 0.43 1.91 13.17
N GLY A 107 -0.40 1.95 14.21
CA GLY A 107 -0.23 2.87 15.35
C GLY A 107 1.07 2.60 16.10
N GLY A 108 1.38 1.32 16.38
CA GLY A 108 2.66 0.93 16.98
C GLY A 108 3.86 1.34 16.12
N GLY A 109 3.79 1.13 14.79
CA GLY A 109 4.82 1.58 13.87
C GLY A 109 4.97 3.10 13.79
N GLY A 110 3.86 3.84 13.94
CA GLY A 110 3.85 5.30 14.01
C GLY A 110 4.55 5.84 15.25
N LEU A 111 4.30 5.26 16.42
CA LEU A 111 4.97 5.67 17.67
C LEU A 111 6.49 5.43 17.63
N VAL A 112 6.92 4.32 17.02
CA VAL A 112 8.35 4.04 16.80
C VAL A 112 8.97 5.07 15.85
N LEU A 113 8.25 5.47 14.80
CA LEU A 113 8.69 6.52 13.88
C LEU A 113 8.81 7.87 14.60
N GLU A 114 7.83 8.26 15.41
CA GLU A 114 7.86 9.53 16.15
C GLU A 114 9.10 9.60 17.06
N ARG A 115 9.39 8.52 17.80
CA ARG A 115 10.61 8.39 18.61
C ARG A 115 11.90 8.51 17.78
N MET A 116 11.89 7.99 16.55
CA MET A 116 13.00 8.09 15.60
C MET A 116 13.19 9.51 15.07
N ILE A 117 12.10 10.21 14.71
CA ILE A 117 12.14 11.60 14.21
C ILE A 117 12.69 12.53 15.28
N ASP A 118 12.30 12.33 16.55
CA ASP A 118 12.82 13.10 17.68
C ASP A 118 14.35 13.00 17.81
N SER A 119 14.91 11.83 17.48
CA SER A 119 16.35 11.55 17.55
C SER A 119 17.09 11.89 16.25
N TYR A 120 16.42 11.74 15.10
CA TYR A 120 16.97 11.86 13.76
C TYR A 120 15.98 12.59 12.84
N LYS A 121 16.09 13.93 12.78
CA LYS A 121 15.25 14.77 11.91
C LYS A 121 15.48 14.43 10.43
N GLY A 122 14.41 14.33 9.65
CA GLY A 122 14.46 13.96 8.23
C GLY A 122 14.40 12.44 7.97
N SER A 123 14.36 11.62 9.03
CA SER A 123 14.23 10.16 8.91
C SER A 123 12.84 9.71 8.43
N GLU A 124 11.82 10.56 8.56
CA GLU A 124 10.45 10.32 8.15
C GLU A 124 10.29 10.03 6.65
N VAL A 125 11.10 10.70 5.81
CA VAL A 125 11.06 10.54 4.35
C VAL A 125 11.48 9.12 3.96
N PHE A 126 12.50 8.58 4.64
CA PHE A 126 13.02 7.24 4.37
C PHE A 126 12.04 6.14 4.78
N GLN A 127 11.32 6.31 5.89
CA GLN A 127 10.28 5.36 6.28
C GLN A 127 9.13 5.31 5.25
N LEU A 128 8.70 6.47 4.74
CA LEU A 128 7.66 6.52 3.72
C LEU A 128 8.11 5.80 2.43
N VAL A 129 9.36 5.99 2.00
CA VAL A 129 9.90 5.35 0.80
C VAL A 129 10.02 3.83 0.99
N ILE A 130 10.59 3.37 2.11
CA ILE A 130 10.72 1.94 2.42
C ILE A 130 9.34 1.26 2.44
N ASN A 131 8.38 1.84 3.16
CA ASN A 131 7.05 1.26 3.29
C ASN A 131 6.25 1.37 1.99
N GLY A 132 6.35 2.49 1.27
CA GLY A 132 5.65 2.71 0.01
C GLY A 132 6.10 1.76 -1.09
N ILE A 133 7.42 1.68 -1.34
CA ILE A 133 7.97 0.78 -2.37
C ILE A 133 7.75 -0.68 -1.96
N GLY A 134 8.08 -1.05 -0.72
CA GLY A 134 7.97 -2.43 -0.25
C GLY A 134 6.52 -2.93 -0.23
N GLY A 135 5.60 -2.14 0.33
CA GLY A 135 4.18 -2.48 0.39
C GLY A 135 3.55 -2.62 -0.99
N ASN A 136 3.84 -1.70 -1.92
CA ASN A 136 3.30 -1.74 -3.26
C ASN A 136 3.83 -2.93 -4.07
N LEU A 137 5.12 -3.26 -3.95
CA LEU A 137 5.70 -4.44 -4.61
C LEU A 137 5.06 -5.74 -4.09
N VAL A 138 4.81 -5.85 -2.78
CA VAL A 138 4.16 -7.01 -2.18
C VAL A 138 2.71 -7.15 -2.63
N SER A 139 1.99 -6.03 -2.76
CA SER A 139 0.62 -6.01 -3.32
C SER A 139 0.59 -6.49 -4.78
N VAL A 140 1.52 -6.00 -5.61
CA VAL A 140 1.67 -6.47 -7.00
C VAL A 140 1.96 -7.97 -7.06
N GLN A 141 2.83 -8.47 -6.17
CA GLN A 141 3.12 -9.90 -6.09
C GLN A 141 1.88 -10.71 -5.70
N ALA A 142 1.13 -10.26 -4.69
CA ALA A 142 -0.12 -10.93 -4.27
C ALA A 142 -1.15 -10.97 -5.40
N SER A 143 -1.32 -9.85 -6.12
CA SER A 143 -2.24 -9.73 -7.26
C SER A 143 -1.85 -10.66 -8.42
N ARG A 144 -0.55 -10.76 -8.73
CA ARG A 144 -0.05 -11.69 -9.73
C ARG A 144 -0.25 -13.14 -9.33
N MET A 145 0.02 -13.49 -8.07
CA MET A 145 -0.24 -14.84 -7.56
C MET A 145 -1.73 -15.20 -7.66
N SER A 146 -2.63 -14.30 -7.26
CA SER A 146 -4.07 -14.50 -7.39
C SER A 146 -4.48 -14.74 -8.85
N THR A 147 -3.99 -13.91 -9.77
CA THR A 147 -4.35 -14.00 -11.20
C THR A 147 -3.76 -15.26 -11.87
N MET A 148 -2.61 -15.77 -11.43
CA MET A 148 -2.02 -17.00 -11.98
C MET A 148 -2.72 -18.28 -11.48
N LEU A 149 -3.23 -18.27 -10.24
CA LEU A 149 -3.95 -19.42 -9.67
C LEU A 149 -5.44 -19.44 -10.02
N HIS A 150 -6.08 -18.28 -10.24
CA HIS A 150 -7.50 -18.17 -10.55
C HIS A 150 -7.97 -19.02 -11.76
N PRO A 151 -7.22 -19.13 -12.88
CA PRO A 151 -7.64 -19.93 -14.04
C PRO A 151 -7.24 -21.41 -13.92
N THR A 152 -6.19 -21.71 -13.15
CA THR A 152 -5.41 -22.96 -13.27
C THR A 152 -5.67 -23.96 -12.14
N SER A 153 -6.45 -23.59 -11.12
CA SER A 153 -6.63 -24.43 -9.94
C SER A 153 -8.09 -24.52 -9.49
N ILE A 154 -8.49 -25.75 -9.16
CA ILE A 154 -9.70 -26.01 -8.37
C ILE A 154 -9.42 -25.42 -6.98
N LEU A 155 -10.32 -24.57 -6.47
CA LEU A 155 -10.17 -23.99 -5.14
C LEU A 155 -9.85 -25.08 -4.10
N GLY A 156 -8.80 -24.86 -3.31
CA GLY A 156 -8.38 -25.80 -2.26
C GLY A 156 -7.47 -26.96 -2.70
N ILE A 157 -7.14 -27.11 -3.99
CA ILE A 157 -6.15 -28.10 -4.45
C ILE A 157 -5.00 -27.36 -5.15
N LEU A 158 -3.82 -27.36 -4.52
CA LEU A 158 -2.61 -26.88 -5.18
C LEU A 158 -2.20 -27.86 -6.29
N PRO A 159 -1.85 -27.40 -7.49
CA PRO A 159 -1.35 -28.29 -8.54
C PRO A 159 -0.10 -29.03 -8.05
N PRO A 160 -0.06 -30.38 -8.12
CA PRO A 160 1.02 -31.20 -7.54
C PRO A 160 2.39 -30.97 -8.19
N HIS A 161 2.44 -30.38 -9.39
CA HIS A 161 3.69 -30.06 -10.10
C HIS A 161 4.32 -28.73 -9.68
N ASP A 162 3.64 -27.91 -8.89
CA ASP A 162 4.06 -26.56 -8.58
C ASP A 162 4.41 -26.45 -7.08
N LYS A 163 5.71 -26.47 -6.78
CA LYS A 163 6.29 -26.34 -5.43
C LYS A 163 6.14 -24.91 -4.87
N ILE A 164 4.93 -24.35 -4.96
CA ILE A 164 4.60 -22.98 -4.52
C ILE A 164 4.79 -22.84 -3.00
N CYS A 165 4.59 -23.93 -2.24
CA CYS A 165 4.72 -23.96 -0.78
C CYS A 165 5.98 -24.71 -0.28
N LEU A 166 7.10 -24.70 -1.01
CA LEU A 166 8.40 -25.02 -0.40
C LEU A 166 8.88 -23.82 0.43
N THR A 167 9.66 -24.09 1.49
CA THR A 167 10.17 -23.12 2.47
C THR A 167 10.58 -21.80 1.80
N SER A 168 10.02 -20.67 2.26
CA SER A 168 10.03 -19.38 1.54
C SER A 168 11.40 -18.89 1.05
N TRP A 169 12.48 -19.29 1.72
CA TRP A 169 13.86 -18.98 1.30
C TRP A 169 14.30 -19.81 0.08
N ASN A 170 13.95 -21.09 0.05
CA ASN A 170 14.19 -21.95 -1.11
C ASN A 170 13.30 -21.54 -2.29
N ALA A 171 12.09 -21.02 -2.04
CA ALA A 171 11.23 -20.49 -3.10
C ALA A 171 11.77 -19.19 -3.73
N LEU A 172 12.60 -18.41 -3.02
CA LEU A 172 13.24 -17.20 -3.56
C LEU A 172 14.49 -17.51 -4.41
N PHE A 173 15.27 -18.51 -4.02
CA PHE A 173 16.55 -18.84 -4.66
C PHE A 173 16.49 -20.02 -5.64
N MET A 174 15.55 -20.97 -5.46
CA MET A 174 15.43 -22.18 -6.28
C MET A 174 14.38 -21.98 -7.38
N GLY A 175 14.72 -22.37 -8.62
CA GLY A 175 14.08 -21.93 -9.86
C GLY A 175 12.64 -22.38 -10.10
N SER A 176 11.67 -21.71 -9.49
CA SER A 176 10.26 -21.72 -9.90
C SER A 176 9.89 -20.46 -10.70
N ILE A 177 8.75 -20.48 -11.40
CA ILE A 177 8.20 -19.30 -12.11
C ILE A 177 7.97 -18.14 -11.12
N TYR A 178 7.51 -18.45 -9.91
CA TYR A 178 7.29 -17.48 -8.82
C TYR A 178 8.61 -16.87 -8.29
N ALA A 179 9.70 -17.65 -8.27
CA ALA A 179 11.04 -17.19 -7.90
C ALA A 179 11.61 -16.17 -8.91
N LYS A 180 11.27 -16.30 -10.20
CA LYS A 180 11.68 -15.33 -11.23
C LYS A 180 10.98 -13.98 -11.02
N THR A 181 9.67 -13.99 -10.75
CA THR A 181 8.92 -12.76 -10.49
C THR A 181 9.36 -12.07 -9.21
N ALA A 182 9.61 -12.83 -8.13
CA ALA A 182 10.13 -12.29 -6.87
C ALA A 182 11.52 -11.68 -7.03
N ARG A 183 12.43 -12.33 -7.77
CA ARG A 183 13.76 -11.77 -8.09
C ARG A 183 13.68 -10.53 -8.97
N LEU A 184 12.78 -10.50 -9.94
CA LEU A 184 12.53 -9.32 -10.77
C LEU A 184 12.04 -8.15 -9.92
N LEU A 185 11.10 -8.38 -9.00
CA LEU A 185 10.61 -7.35 -8.07
C LEU A 185 11.71 -6.86 -7.13
N LEU A 186 12.56 -7.75 -6.61
CA LEU A 186 13.71 -7.38 -5.79
C LEU A 186 14.72 -6.55 -6.61
N ALA A 187 15.00 -6.96 -7.85
CA ALA A 187 15.89 -6.25 -8.77
C ALA A 187 15.34 -4.88 -9.18
N MET A 188 14.01 -4.72 -9.27
CA MET A 188 13.35 -3.42 -9.49
C MET A 188 13.30 -2.56 -8.22
N ALA A 189 13.29 -3.17 -7.03
CA ALA A 189 13.31 -2.44 -5.77
C ALA A 189 14.63 -1.68 -5.57
N THR A 190 15.77 -2.28 -5.92
CA THR A 190 17.10 -1.66 -5.77
C THR A 190 17.23 -0.29 -6.47
N PRO A 191 16.96 -0.14 -7.79
CA PRO A 191 17.03 1.15 -8.45
C PRO A 191 15.95 2.12 -7.95
N GLY A 192 14.77 1.62 -7.59
CA GLY A 192 13.72 2.44 -6.98
C GLY A 192 14.20 3.10 -5.69
N GLN A 193 14.71 2.30 -4.75
CA GLN A 193 15.23 2.79 -3.46
C GLN A 193 16.37 3.79 -3.66
N LEU A 194 17.29 3.55 -4.61
CA LEU A 194 18.38 4.47 -4.92
C LEU A 194 17.87 5.82 -5.45
N ILE A 195 16.96 5.82 -6.43
CA ILE A 195 16.39 7.04 -7.00
C ILE A 195 15.74 7.89 -5.90
N PHE A 196 14.99 7.28 -4.99
CA PHE A 196 14.33 8.00 -3.90
C PHE A 196 15.32 8.57 -2.88
N VAL A 197 16.43 7.88 -2.59
CA VAL A 197 17.50 8.45 -1.74
C VAL A 197 18.14 9.67 -2.40
N PHE A 198 18.37 9.63 -3.72
CA PHE A 198 18.89 10.79 -4.45
C PHE A 198 17.90 11.95 -4.49
N ILE A 199 16.60 11.67 -4.67
CA ILE A 199 15.55 12.70 -4.62
C ILE A 199 15.46 13.29 -3.21
N ALA A 200 15.50 12.48 -2.16
CA ALA A 200 15.52 12.96 -0.78
C ALA A 200 16.73 13.87 -0.52
N ASN A 201 17.92 13.49 -1.00
CA ASN A 201 19.11 14.34 -0.93
C ASN A 201 18.93 15.67 -1.67
N ALA A 202 18.26 15.67 -2.82
CA ALA A 202 18.03 16.88 -3.63
C ALA A 202 16.95 17.80 -3.04
N LEU A 203 15.96 17.24 -2.35
CA LEU A 203 14.85 17.99 -1.74
C LEU A 203 15.16 18.48 -0.33
N ASN A 204 16.36 18.20 0.21
CA ASN A 204 16.71 18.50 1.59
C ASN A 204 16.62 19.99 1.93
N PRO A 205 15.68 20.41 2.81
CA PRO A 205 15.55 21.80 3.23
C PRO A 205 16.46 22.17 4.41
N GLY A 206 17.24 21.22 4.94
CA GLY A 206 18.27 21.45 5.96
C GLY A 206 19.58 20.78 5.53
N ASP A 207 20.71 21.41 5.80
CA ASP A 207 22.08 21.00 5.42
C ASP A 207 22.57 19.68 6.07
N TRP A 208 21.76 18.63 6.16
CA TRP A 208 22.22 17.32 6.60
C TRP A 208 22.83 16.55 5.42
N LYS A 209 24.11 16.20 5.57
CA LYS A 209 24.87 15.49 4.54
C LYS A 209 24.59 13.99 4.63
N ILE A 210 24.00 13.42 3.58
CA ILE A 210 23.84 11.96 3.45
C ILE A 210 25.23 11.33 3.27
N HIS A 211 25.65 10.56 4.26
CA HIS A 211 26.89 9.80 4.18
C HIS A 211 26.72 8.52 3.36
N VAL A 212 27.79 8.11 2.64
CA VAL A 212 27.80 6.88 1.83
C VAL A 212 27.46 5.64 2.67
N TYR A 213 27.94 5.58 3.91
CA TYR A 213 27.62 4.49 4.84
C TYR A 213 26.13 4.41 5.16
N PHE A 214 25.46 5.56 5.33
CA PHE A 214 24.01 5.60 5.58
C PHE A 214 23.25 5.04 4.37
N VAL A 215 23.62 5.43 3.15
CA VAL A 215 22.99 4.90 1.92
C VAL A 215 23.18 3.38 1.83
N PHE A 216 24.37 2.87 2.15
CA PHE A 216 24.64 1.45 2.13
C PHE A 216 23.77 0.67 3.14
N PHE A 217 23.70 1.14 4.40
CA PHE A 217 22.84 0.53 5.42
C PHE A 217 21.34 0.66 5.09
N TYR A 218 20.92 1.78 4.51
CA TYR A 218 19.54 1.99 4.07
C TYR A 218 19.14 1.03 2.93
N VAL A 219 19.98 0.91 1.89
CA VAL A 219 19.70 0.02 0.75
C VAL A 219 19.69 -1.44 1.21
N THR A 220 20.63 -1.84 2.08
CA THR A 220 20.64 -3.21 2.62
C THR A 220 19.41 -3.48 3.49
N ALA A 221 19.04 -2.57 4.39
CA ALA A 221 17.86 -2.71 5.24
C ALA A 221 16.56 -2.77 4.41
N SER A 222 16.42 -1.92 3.39
CA SER A 222 15.24 -1.92 2.51
C SER A 222 15.14 -3.21 1.68
N LEU A 223 16.25 -3.76 1.18
CA LEU A 223 16.25 -5.05 0.48
C LEU A 223 15.88 -6.22 1.41
N LEU A 224 16.37 -6.19 2.66
CA LEU A 224 15.98 -7.16 3.68
C LEU A 224 14.49 -7.06 3.99
N GLN A 225 13.94 -5.85 4.13
CA GLN A 225 12.52 -5.64 4.37
C GLN A 225 11.66 -6.18 3.22
N VAL A 226 11.99 -5.85 1.96
CA VAL A 226 11.25 -6.34 0.78
C VAL A 226 11.34 -7.87 0.65
N SER A 227 12.52 -8.47 0.84
CA SER A 227 12.68 -9.92 0.75
C SER A 227 11.88 -10.68 1.82
N ARG A 228 11.84 -10.16 3.04
CA ARG A 228 11.01 -10.71 4.13
C ARG A 228 9.53 -10.57 3.83
N ALA A 229 9.10 -9.41 3.34
CA ALA A 229 7.70 -9.18 3.00
C ALA A 229 7.22 -10.11 1.86
N ILE A 230 8.04 -10.32 0.83
CA ILE A 230 7.77 -11.29 -0.24
C ILE A 230 7.70 -12.72 0.32
N SER A 231 8.59 -13.09 1.24
CA SER A 231 8.57 -14.41 1.87
C SER A 231 7.29 -14.65 2.68
N ILE A 232 6.82 -13.62 3.39
CA ILE A 232 5.60 -13.67 4.21
C ILE A 232 4.37 -13.79 3.31
N ILE A 233 4.25 -13.01 2.23
CA ILE A 233 3.08 -13.09 1.34
C ILE A 233 3.00 -14.45 0.65
N LEU A 234 4.12 -15.02 0.20
CA LEU A 234 4.15 -16.36 -0.39
C LEU A 234 3.61 -17.42 0.58
N PHE A 235 4.06 -17.36 1.84
CA PHE A 235 3.62 -18.26 2.88
C PHE A 235 2.14 -18.08 3.24
N ARG A 236 1.70 -16.85 3.48
CA ARG A 236 0.30 -16.54 3.83
C ARG A 236 -0.67 -16.87 2.71
N PHE A 237 -0.28 -16.63 1.46
CA PHE A 237 -1.11 -16.98 0.30
C PHE A 237 -1.32 -18.50 0.23
N CYS A 238 -0.28 -19.30 0.49
CA CYS A 238 -0.38 -20.76 0.60
C CYS A 238 -1.33 -21.22 1.72
N GLU A 239 -1.26 -20.60 2.90
CA GLU A 239 -2.15 -20.92 4.03
C GLU A 239 -3.61 -20.59 3.70
N LEU A 240 -3.86 -19.37 3.21
CA LEU A 240 -5.20 -18.92 2.84
C LEU A 240 -5.80 -19.81 1.75
N TRP A 241 -5.02 -20.19 0.74
CA TRP A 241 -5.50 -21.05 -0.33
C TRP A 241 -5.91 -22.45 0.15
N LYS A 242 -5.19 -23.00 1.15
CA LYS A 242 -5.54 -24.29 1.78
C LYS A 242 -6.83 -24.20 2.61
N GLN A 243 -7.08 -23.06 3.25
CA GLN A 243 -8.26 -22.85 4.09
C GLN A 243 -9.57 -22.72 3.30
N ILE A 244 -9.53 -22.37 2.01
CA ILE A 244 -10.75 -22.27 1.18
C ILE A 244 -11.45 -23.64 0.99
N LYS A 245 -10.80 -24.75 1.36
CA LYS A 245 -11.37 -26.11 1.30
C LYS A 245 -12.22 -26.50 2.52
N SER A 246 -12.21 -25.75 3.63
CA SER A 246 -13.03 -26.06 4.83
C SER A 246 -14.22 -25.13 4.97
#